data_AF-A0A5N9AHF7-F1
#
_entry.id   AF-A0A5N9AHF7-F1
#
_cell.length_a   1.000
_cell.length_b   1.000
_cell.length_c   1.000
_cell.angle_alpha   90.00
_cell.angle_beta   90.00
_cell.angle_gamma   90.00
#
_symmetry.space_group_name_H-M   'P 1'
#
loop_
_entity.id
_entity.type
_entity.pdbx_description
1 polymer ?
#
loop_
_entity_poly.entity_id
_entity_poly.type
_entity_poly.pdbx_seq_one_letter_code
_entity_poly.pdbx_strand_id
1 'polypeptide(L)'
;MKILLSFDIDGTLETGDPPGPVTLEMVKRARDLGCIIGSASDRAISSQKVMWEKVGIEVDFVSNKHVLSEIKERFEADYYLHMGDRELDRQFALEADFDFIWMDEAATEPWVLKLQSDTDQDTDIPDQETDEMKILLSFDIDGTLETGDPPGPVTIEMVRRARDMGCIIGSASDRAITSQNLMWEKLEIEPEFVCNKHLLTDVKQKFKADYYLHMGDRELDRQYALEAEFDFMWQDEAATEPWIAMLKGETDSSDKVSDAVSSGASRLVIQDLFKPEDCHVTEKDTKWCVAHHKPIWECESYANKVYYSPRKDEDGLS
;
A
#
# COMPACT_ATOMS: atom_id res chain seq x y z
N MET A 1 0.46 -5.44 27.87
CA MET A 1 0.82 -4.87 26.57
C MET A 1 0.49 -5.88 25.50
N LYS A 2 -0.12 -5.45 24.40
CA LYS A 2 -0.58 -6.29 23.30
C LYS A 2 0.00 -5.73 22.01
N ILE A 3 0.72 -6.54 21.26
CA ILE A 3 1.34 -6.13 19.99
C ILE A 3 0.65 -6.89 18.87
N LEU A 4 0.30 -6.20 17.80
CA LEU A 4 -0.16 -6.79 16.55
C LEU A 4 0.97 -6.75 15.53
N LEU A 5 1.33 -7.91 14.98
CA LEU A 5 2.32 -8.08 13.93
C LEU A 5 1.61 -8.47 12.63
N SER A 6 1.75 -7.61 11.63
CA SER A 6 1.31 -7.89 10.27
C SER A 6 2.53 -8.16 9.40
N PHE A 7 2.57 -9.32 8.77
CA PHE A 7 3.66 -9.72 7.89
C PHE A 7 3.23 -9.61 6.43
N ASP A 8 4.02 -8.91 5.63
CA ASP A 8 4.15 -9.28 4.23
C ASP A 8 4.59 -10.75 4.08
N ILE A 9 4.38 -11.35 2.90
CA ILE A 9 4.83 -12.69 2.58
C ILE A 9 6.07 -12.69 1.69
N ASP A 10 6.03 -12.03 0.54
CA ASP A 10 7.02 -12.19 -0.54
C ASP A 10 8.20 -11.24 -0.33
N GLY A 11 9.39 -11.78 -0.07
CA GLY A 11 10.57 -11.00 0.34
C GLY A 11 10.69 -10.81 1.84
N THR A 12 9.62 -11.10 2.60
CA THR A 12 9.58 -10.94 4.06
C THR A 12 9.64 -12.26 4.82
N LEU A 13 8.72 -13.19 4.55
CA LEU A 13 8.70 -14.50 5.22
C LEU A 13 9.57 -15.51 4.46
N GLU A 14 10.12 -16.50 5.17
CA GLU A 14 10.90 -17.59 4.54
C GLU A 14 10.10 -18.43 3.54
N THR A 15 8.76 -18.34 3.57
CA THR A 15 7.82 -18.97 2.63
C THR A 15 7.39 -18.07 1.46
N GLY A 16 7.95 -16.86 1.39
CA GLY A 16 7.78 -15.94 0.28
C GLY A 16 8.44 -16.43 -1.02
N ASP A 17 8.13 -15.74 -2.11
CA ASP A 17 8.75 -15.88 -3.42
C ASP A 17 9.05 -14.47 -3.98
N PRO A 18 10.28 -13.94 -3.78
CA PRO A 18 11.43 -14.62 -3.18
C PRO A 18 11.28 -14.84 -1.66
N PRO A 19 12.00 -15.81 -1.06
CA PRO A 19 11.96 -16.03 0.38
C PRO A 19 12.68 -14.89 1.12
N GLY A 20 12.07 -14.45 2.22
CA GLY A 20 12.61 -13.42 3.12
C GLY A 20 13.28 -13.97 4.38
N PRO A 21 13.85 -13.09 5.21
CA PRO A 21 14.63 -13.47 6.41
C PRO A 21 13.76 -13.81 7.63
N VAL A 22 12.47 -13.47 7.65
CA VAL A 22 11.59 -13.76 8.80
C VAL A 22 11.14 -15.22 8.75
N THR A 23 11.68 -16.03 9.66
CA THR A 23 11.38 -17.46 9.72
C THR A 23 10.01 -17.76 10.33
N LEU A 24 9.40 -18.90 9.98
CA LEU A 24 8.16 -19.34 10.60
C LEU A 24 8.31 -19.66 12.09
N GLU A 25 9.54 -19.97 12.53
CA GLU A 25 9.84 -20.14 13.95
C GLU A 25 9.73 -18.82 14.72
N MET A 26 10.21 -17.70 14.14
CA MET A 26 10.02 -16.36 14.71
C MET A 26 8.53 -16.00 14.82
N VAL A 27 7.74 -16.29 13.78
CA VAL A 27 6.28 -16.07 13.80
C VAL A 27 5.60 -16.90 14.89
N LYS A 28 5.99 -18.18 15.03
CA LYS A 28 5.49 -19.06 16.11
C LYS A 28 5.84 -18.52 17.49
N ARG A 29 7.08 -18.06 17.70
CA ARG A 29 7.51 -17.44 18.96
C ARG A 29 6.70 -16.20 19.29
N ALA A 30 6.46 -15.32 18.32
CA ALA A 30 5.63 -14.13 18.52
C ALA A 30 4.20 -14.49 18.98
N ARG A 31 3.57 -15.48 18.33
CA ARG A 31 2.27 -16.00 18.73
C ARG A 31 2.28 -16.58 20.15
N ASP A 32 3.28 -17.40 20.46
CA ASP A 32 3.40 -18.06 21.76
C ASP A 32 3.66 -17.04 22.90
N LEU A 33 4.20 -15.86 22.57
CA LEU A 33 4.32 -14.70 23.45
C LEU A 33 3.03 -13.86 23.58
N GLY A 34 1.97 -14.22 22.86
CA GLY A 34 0.66 -13.57 22.92
C GLY A 34 0.50 -12.37 21.98
N CYS A 35 1.36 -12.21 20.98
CA CYS A 35 1.14 -11.26 19.89
C CYS A 35 -0.09 -11.68 19.06
N ILE A 36 -0.82 -10.69 18.55
CA ILE A 36 -1.79 -10.91 17.47
C ILE A 36 -0.97 -10.99 16.18
N ILE A 37 -1.08 -12.08 15.42
CA ILE A 37 -0.27 -12.29 14.22
C ILE A 37 -1.15 -12.50 12.99
N GLY A 38 -0.73 -11.97 11.85
CA GLY A 38 -1.41 -12.20 10.59
C GLY A 38 -0.61 -11.72 9.39
N SER A 39 -1.08 -12.06 8.19
CA SER A 39 -0.46 -11.59 6.95
C SER A 39 -1.27 -10.51 6.27
N ALA A 40 -0.56 -9.55 5.68
CA ALA A 40 -1.09 -8.66 4.65
C ALA A 40 -0.17 -8.82 3.43
N SER A 41 -0.68 -9.34 2.31
CA SER A 41 0.14 -9.68 1.13
C SER A 41 -0.66 -9.52 -0.15
N ASP A 42 0.03 -9.38 -1.28
CA ASP A 42 -0.58 -9.32 -2.61
C ASP A 42 -1.11 -10.68 -3.05
N ARG A 43 -0.66 -11.76 -2.40
CA ARG A 43 -1.17 -13.11 -2.63
C ARG A 43 -2.65 -13.16 -2.29
N ALA A 44 -3.45 -13.81 -3.13
CA ALA A 44 -4.87 -14.05 -2.85
C ALA A 44 -5.10 -14.65 -1.46
N ILE A 45 -6.18 -14.24 -0.78
CA ILE A 45 -6.55 -14.70 0.58
C ILE A 45 -6.53 -16.24 0.71
N SER A 46 -7.03 -16.96 -0.29
CA SER A 46 -7.04 -18.43 -0.30
C SER A 46 -5.62 -19.00 -0.28
N SER A 47 -4.70 -18.44 -1.07
CA SER A 47 -3.28 -18.81 -1.10
C SER A 47 -2.59 -18.52 0.23
N GLN A 48 -2.87 -17.38 0.86
CA GLN A 48 -2.35 -17.07 2.19
C GLN A 48 -2.82 -18.09 3.24
N LYS A 49 -4.13 -18.39 3.27
CA LYS A 49 -4.69 -19.39 4.21
C LYS A 49 -4.07 -20.76 4.02
N VAL A 50 -3.95 -21.22 2.78
CA VAL A 50 -3.32 -22.51 2.45
C VAL A 50 -1.85 -22.52 2.86
N MET A 51 -1.12 -21.41 2.69
CA MET A 51 0.26 -21.28 3.14
C MET A 51 0.37 -21.47 4.67
N TRP A 52 -0.44 -20.75 5.45
CA TRP A 52 -0.46 -20.86 6.91
C TRP A 52 -0.89 -22.25 7.41
N GLU A 53 -1.92 -22.84 6.79
CA GLU A 53 -2.39 -24.19 7.10
C GLU A 53 -1.30 -25.25 6.85
N LYS A 54 -0.59 -25.17 5.71
CA LYS A 54 0.50 -26.10 5.36
C LYS A 54 1.61 -26.12 6.40
N VAL A 55 1.88 -24.98 7.05
CA VAL A 55 2.96 -24.84 8.05
C VAL A 55 2.47 -25.00 9.49
N GLY A 56 1.16 -25.24 9.67
CA GLY A 56 0.53 -25.48 10.97
C GLY A 56 0.54 -24.26 11.90
N ILE A 57 0.50 -23.06 11.34
CA ILE A 57 0.40 -21.81 12.12
C ILE A 57 -1.01 -21.25 11.93
N GLU A 58 -1.78 -21.22 13.02
CA GLU A 58 -3.02 -20.46 13.06
C GLU A 58 -2.70 -18.98 13.28
N VAL A 59 -3.15 -18.14 12.36
CA VAL A 59 -3.02 -16.68 12.41
C VAL A 59 -4.37 -16.03 12.71
N ASP A 60 -4.35 -14.87 13.36
CA ASP A 60 -5.56 -14.11 13.73
C ASP A 60 -6.24 -13.46 12.52
N PHE A 61 -5.46 -13.12 11.49
CA PHE A 61 -5.98 -12.55 10.24
C PHE A 61 -5.11 -12.88 9.02
N VAL A 62 -5.76 -12.80 7.86
CA VAL A 62 -5.13 -12.76 6.54
C VAL A 62 -5.81 -11.64 5.77
N SER A 63 -5.04 -10.91 4.97
CA SER A 63 -5.49 -9.68 4.34
C SER A 63 -4.79 -9.49 3.01
N ASN A 64 -5.49 -8.95 2.01
CA ASN A 64 -4.83 -8.52 0.78
C ASN A 64 -4.23 -7.13 0.97
N LYS A 65 -3.15 -6.84 0.24
CA LYS A 65 -2.55 -5.51 0.12
C LYS A 65 -3.08 -4.71 -1.06
N HIS A 66 -3.44 -5.38 -2.16
CA HIS A 66 -4.03 -4.76 -3.35
C HIS A 66 -5.34 -5.45 -3.75
N VAL A 67 -6.31 -4.67 -4.24
CA VAL A 67 -7.54 -5.20 -4.85
C VAL A 67 -7.67 -4.81 -6.33
N LEU A 68 -6.86 -3.87 -6.84
CA LEU A 68 -6.89 -3.47 -8.25
C LEU A 68 -6.49 -4.61 -9.20
N SER A 69 -5.52 -5.46 -8.83
CA SER A 69 -5.10 -6.59 -9.66
C SER A 69 -6.22 -7.63 -9.84
N GLU A 70 -7.07 -7.83 -8.82
CA GLU A 70 -8.23 -8.72 -8.90
C GLU A 70 -9.31 -8.17 -9.86
N ILE A 71 -9.35 -6.86 -10.10
CA ILE A 71 -10.29 -6.24 -11.05
C ILE A 71 -9.98 -6.69 -12.47
N LYS A 72 -8.69 -6.75 -12.88
CA LYS A 72 -8.32 -7.23 -14.23
C LYS A 72 -8.68 -8.70 -14.46
N GLU A 73 -8.68 -9.51 -13.41
CA GLU A 73 -9.13 -10.90 -13.50
C GLU A 73 -10.65 -11.01 -13.65
N ARG A 74 -11.40 -10.04 -13.11
CA ARG A 74 -12.86 -10.06 -13.07
C ARG A 74 -13.53 -9.33 -14.24
N PHE A 75 -12.90 -8.30 -14.79
CA PHE A 75 -13.46 -7.45 -15.84
C PHE A 75 -12.51 -7.40 -17.02
N GLU A 76 -13.05 -7.70 -18.21
CA GLU A 76 -12.32 -7.60 -19.48
C GLU A 76 -12.58 -6.23 -20.11
N ALA A 77 -11.53 -5.41 -20.21
CA ALA A 77 -11.52 -4.10 -20.84
C ALA A 77 -10.24 -3.90 -21.67
N ASP A 78 -10.30 -3.02 -22.66
CA ASP A 78 -9.16 -2.64 -23.51
C ASP A 78 -8.23 -1.65 -22.81
N TYR A 79 -8.79 -0.79 -21.95
CA TYR A 79 -8.05 0.17 -21.14
C TYR A 79 -8.52 0.13 -19.69
N TYR A 80 -7.54 0.09 -18.78
CA TYR A 80 -7.74 0.13 -17.34
C TYR A 80 -7.15 1.44 -16.84
N LEU A 81 -8.00 2.37 -16.41
CA LEU A 81 -7.61 3.70 -15.94
C LEU A 81 -7.91 3.80 -14.46
N HIS A 82 -6.92 4.14 -13.64
CA HIS A 82 -7.13 4.52 -12.24
C HIS A 82 -6.89 6.02 -12.05
N MET A 83 -7.78 6.66 -11.29
CA MET A 83 -7.75 8.09 -11.03
C MET A 83 -7.52 8.33 -9.55
N GLY A 84 -6.56 9.19 -9.23
CA GLY A 84 -6.16 9.48 -7.86
C GLY A 84 -5.55 10.86 -7.70
N ASP A 85 -5.34 11.25 -6.44
CA ASP A 85 -4.77 12.53 -6.04
C ASP A 85 -3.35 12.41 -5.48
N ARG A 86 -2.88 11.18 -5.21
CA ARG A 86 -1.59 10.89 -4.60
C ARG A 86 -0.71 10.05 -5.51
N GLU A 87 0.60 10.19 -5.29
CA GLU A 87 1.60 9.31 -5.92
C GLU A 87 1.36 7.83 -5.56
N LEU A 88 0.75 7.58 -4.41
CA LEU A 88 0.43 6.24 -3.98
C LEU A 88 -0.65 5.58 -4.85
N ASP A 89 -1.67 6.34 -5.25
CA ASP A 89 -2.69 5.86 -6.20
C ASP A 89 -2.04 5.49 -7.53
N ARG A 90 -1.10 6.33 -7.99
CA ARG A 90 -0.30 6.08 -9.18
C ARG A 90 0.51 4.79 -9.06
N GLN A 91 1.15 4.58 -7.92
CA GLN A 91 1.92 3.37 -7.69
C GLN A 91 1.02 2.13 -7.72
N PHE A 92 -0.12 2.14 -7.02
CA PHE A 92 -1.05 0.99 -7.02
C PHE A 92 -1.63 0.70 -8.40
N ALA A 93 -1.96 1.75 -9.16
CA ALA A 93 -2.42 1.61 -10.53
C ALA A 93 -1.39 0.88 -11.39
N LEU A 94 -0.15 1.36 -11.39
CA LEU A 94 0.92 0.82 -12.23
C LEU A 94 1.32 -0.59 -11.82
N GLU A 95 1.35 -0.91 -10.53
CA GLU A 95 1.60 -2.27 -10.03
C GLU A 95 0.49 -3.25 -10.42
N ALA A 96 -0.76 -2.76 -10.52
CA ALA A 96 -1.88 -3.52 -11.03
C ALA A 96 -1.99 -3.49 -12.58
N ASP A 97 -1.02 -2.88 -13.28
CA ASP A 97 -0.99 -2.75 -14.74
C ASP A 97 -2.21 -1.96 -15.29
N PHE A 98 -2.60 -0.90 -14.56
CA PHE A 98 -3.51 0.16 -15.00
C PHE A 98 -2.68 1.36 -15.46
N ASP A 99 -3.20 2.12 -16.42
CA ASP A 99 -2.76 3.49 -16.65
C ASP A 99 -3.28 4.39 -15.51
N PHE A 100 -2.49 5.40 -15.13
CA PHE A 100 -2.87 6.33 -14.08
C PHE A 100 -3.18 7.72 -14.64
N ILE A 101 -4.22 8.36 -14.12
CA ILE A 101 -4.65 9.72 -14.47
C ILE A 101 -4.77 10.54 -13.18
N TRP A 102 -4.06 11.66 -13.12
CA TRP A 102 -4.19 12.60 -12.00
C TRP A 102 -5.58 13.23 -12.00
N MET A 103 -6.12 13.52 -10.82
CA MET A 103 -7.46 14.12 -10.65
C MET A 103 -7.71 15.36 -11.53
N ASP A 104 -6.72 16.25 -11.68
CA ASP A 104 -6.84 17.44 -12.53
C ASP A 104 -6.96 17.10 -14.03
N GLU A 105 -6.25 16.06 -14.47
CA GLU A 105 -6.34 15.55 -15.83
C GLU A 105 -7.66 14.79 -16.05
N ALA A 106 -8.08 13.99 -15.07
CA ALA A 106 -9.35 13.27 -15.07
C ALA A 106 -10.54 14.22 -15.19
N ALA A 107 -10.46 15.42 -14.60
CA ALA A 107 -11.48 16.46 -14.72
C ALA A 107 -11.64 17.01 -16.14
N THR A 108 -10.75 16.66 -17.08
CA THR A 108 -10.89 16.95 -18.51
C THR A 108 -11.55 15.82 -19.32
N GLU A 109 -11.91 14.72 -18.65
CA GLU A 109 -12.58 13.54 -19.21
C GLU A 109 -11.87 12.94 -20.45
N PRO A 110 -10.55 12.63 -20.38
CA PRO A 110 -9.76 12.19 -21.53
C PRO A 110 -10.28 10.89 -22.20
N TRP A 111 -10.99 10.05 -21.46
CA TRP A 111 -11.65 8.85 -21.99
C TRP A 111 -12.75 9.15 -23.01
N VAL A 112 -13.40 10.33 -22.93
CA VAL A 112 -14.45 10.72 -23.88
C VAL A 112 -13.91 10.82 -25.29
N LEU A 113 -12.74 11.46 -25.44
CA LEU A 113 -12.07 11.59 -26.74
C LEU A 113 -11.64 10.23 -27.30
N LYS A 114 -11.23 9.32 -26.41
CA LYS A 114 -10.75 7.98 -26.78
C LYS A 114 -11.87 7.07 -27.29
N LEU A 115 -13.03 7.12 -26.66
CA LEU A 115 -14.23 6.43 -27.13
C LEU A 115 -14.74 7.02 -28.46
N GLN A 116 -14.67 8.34 -28.62
CA GLN A 116 -15.10 9.02 -29.85
C GLN A 116 -14.16 8.77 -31.04
N SER A 117 -12.84 8.66 -30.82
CA SER A 117 -11.87 8.44 -31.91
C SER A 117 -12.01 7.08 -32.60
N ASP A 118 -12.62 6.10 -31.93
CA ASP A 118 -12.93 4.78 -32.50
C ASP A 118 -14.24 4.77 -33.30
N THR A 119 -15.16 5.70 -33.01
CA THR A 119 -16.45 5.76 -33.71
C THR A 119 -16.33 6.36 -35.12
N ASP A 120 -15.27 7.12 -35.41
CA ASP A 120 -15.06 7.81 -36.68
C ASP A 120 -14.30 6.98 -37.74
N GLN A 121 -13.95 5.71 -37.44
CA GLN A 121 -13.32 4.81 -38.42
C GLN A 121 -14.35 3.87 -39.08
N ASP A 122 -14.76 4.26 -40.29
CA ASP A 122 -15.18 3.39 -41.40
C ASP A 122 -16.54 2.66 -41.30
N THR A 123 -17.66 3.40 -41.36
CA THR A 123 -18.97 2.81 -41.66
C THR A 123 -19.22 2.72 -43.17
N ASP A 124 -18.72 1.66 -43.82
CA ASP A 124 -19.28 1.18 -45.09
C ASP A 124 -18.97 -0.31 -45.39
N ILE A 125 -18.84 -1.14 -44.33
CA ILE A 125 -18.81 -2.61 -44.47
C ILE A 125 -19.78 -3.24 -43.46
N PRO A 126 -20.93 -3.78 -43.91
CA PRO A 126 -21.84 -4.51 -43.03
C PRO A 126 -21.28 -5.91 -42.79
N ASP A 127 -21.25 -6.35 -41.52
CA ASP A 127 -20.85 -7.68 -41.02
C ASP A 127 -19.42 -7.85 -40.47
N GLN A 128 -18.82 -6.81 -39.85
CA GLN A 128 -17.84 -7.06 -38.80
C GLN A 128 -18.49 -6.79 -37.43
N GLU A 129 -18.44 -7.77 -36.53
CA GLU A 129 -18.62 -7.52 -35.10
C GLU A 129 -17.55 -6.48 -34.71
N THR A 130 -17.96 -5.22 -34.60
CA THR A 130 -17.12 -4.17 -34.04
C THR A 130 -17.03 -4.47 -32.56
N ASP A 131 -15.89 -5.00 -32.12
CA ASP A 131 -15.59 -5.11 -30.69
C ASP A 131 -15.53 -3.68 -30.16
N GLU A 132 -16.59 -3.27 -29.46
CA GLU A 132 -16.76 -1.92 -28.95
C GLU A 132 -15.73 -1.69 -27.84
N MET A 133 -14.87 -0.67 -28.00
CA MET A 133 -13.79 -0.38 -27.04
C MET A 133 -14.36 -0.24 -25.62
N LYS A 134 -13.90 -1.08 -24.71
CA LYS A 134 -14.27 -1.06 -23.30
C LYS A 134 -13.19 -0.37 -22.49
N ILE A 135 -13.59 0.67 -21.77
CA ILE A 135 -12.72 1.37 -20.82
C ILE A 135 -13.26 1.10 -19.40
N LEU A 136 -12.37 0.64 -18.52
CA LEU A 136 -12.63 0.53 -17.09
C LEU A 136 -12.03 1.73 -16.36
N LEU A 137 -12.87 2.42 -15.60
CA LEU A 137 -12.52 3.59 -14.79
C LEU A 137 -12.62 3.23 -13.30
N SER A 138 -11.47 3.22 -12.63
CA SER A 138 -11.35 3.06 -11.19
C SER A 138 -11.07 4.41 -10.56
N PHE A 139 -11.92 4.84 -9.63
CA PHE A 139 -11.77 6.12 -8.94
C PHE A 139 -11.31 5.90 -7.50
N ASP A 140 -10.24 6.58 -7.10
CA ASP A 140 -10.17 6.99 -5.70
C ASP A 140 -11.29 7.99 -5.39
N ILE A 141 -11.66 8.12 -4.12
CA ILE A 141 -12.74 8.99 -3.67
C ILE A 141 -12.19 10.29 -3.09
N ASP A 142 -11.32 10.20 -2.08
CA ASP A 142 -10.82 11.39 -1.38
C ASP A 142 -9.80 12.14 -2.25
N GLY A 143 -9.90 13.46 -2.33
CA GLY A 143 -9.08 14.29 -3.22
C GLY A 143 -9.36 14.14 -4.73
N THR A 144 -10.11 13.12 -5.15
CA THR A 144 -10.40 12.82 -6.55
C THR A 144 -11.83 13.15 -6.95
N LEU A 145 -12.83 12.56 -6.28
CA LEU A 145 -14.24 12.84 -6.55
C LEU A 145 -14.72 14.06 -5.75
N GLU A 146 -15.70 14.79 -6.28
CA GLU A 146 -16.30 15.95 -5.59
C GLU A 146 -17.00 15.58 -4.25
N THR A 147 -17.28 14.29 -4.04
CA THR A 147 -17.82 13.73 -2.79
C THR A 147 -16.74 13.20 -1.83
N GLY A 148 -15.47 13.36 -2.20
CA GLY A 148 -14.30 13.12 -1.38
C GLY A 148 -14.21 14.05 -0.17
N ASP A 149 -13.33 13.69 0.77
CA ASP A 149 -12.92 14.51 1.91
C ASP A 149 -11.37 14.44 2.04
N PRO A 150 -10.63 15.42 1.48
CA PRO A 150 -11.14 16.64 0.85
C PRO A 150 -11.84 16.37 -0.50
N PRO A 151 -12.75 17.24 -0.95
CA PRO A 151 -13.39 17.07 -2.26
C PRO A 151 -12.39 17.29 -3.40
N GLY A 152 -12.47 16.44 -4.42
CA GLY A 152 -11.69 16.53 -5.64
C GLY A 152 -12.42 17.18 -6.82
N PRO A 153 -11.72 17.35 -7.96
CA PRO A 153 -12.25 18.04 -9.13
C PRO A 153 -13.15 17.17 -10.03
N VAL A 154 -13.14 15.84 -9.89
CA VAL A 154 -13.97 14.94 -10.71
C VAL A 154 -15.40 14.95 -10.19
N THR A 155 -16.32 15.52 -10.98
CA THR A 155 -17.73 15.65 -10.58
C THR A 155 -18.49 14.33 -10.74
N ILE A 156 -19.56 14.13 -9.97
CA ILE A 156 -20.42 12.95 -10.12
C ILE A 156 -21.10 12.94 -11.49
N GLU A 157 -21.33 14.10 -12.09
CA GLU A 157 -21.86 14.20 -13.45
C GLU A 157 -20.90 13.61 -14.50
N MET A 158 -19.59 13.78 -14.32
CA MET A 158 -18.59 13.15 -15.18
C MET A 158 -18.60 11.62 -15.03
N VAL A 159 -18.76 11.12 -13.80
CA VAL A 159 -18.88 9.67 -13.53
C VAL A 159 -20.14 9.10 -14.18
N ARG A 160 -21.29 9.79 -14.06
CA ARG A 160 -22.54 9.38 -14.72
C ARG A 160 -22.37 9.34 -16.23
N ARG A 161 -21.75 10.37 -16.81
CA ARG A 161 -21.49 10.42 -18.25
C ARG A 161 -20.62 9.27 -18.72
N ALA A 162 -19.54 8.95 -18.00
CA ALA A 162 -18.69 7.82 -18.34
C ALA A 162 -19.47 6.49 -18.35
N ARG A 163 -20.29 6.25 -17.33
CA ARG A 163 -21.19 5.08 -17.27
C ARG A 163 -22.17 5.06 -18.43
N ASP A 164 -22.80 6.20 -18.74
CA ASP A 164 -23.78 6.32 -19.83
C ASP A 164 -23.13 6.13 -21.22
N MET A 165 -21.80 6.32 -21.32
CA MET A 165 -20.98 6.00 -22.50
C MET A 165 -20.52 4.53 -22.54
N GLY A 166 -20.94 3.70 -21.59
CA GLY A 166 -20.60 2.27 -21.55
C GLY A 166 -19.28 1.93 -20.84
N CYS A 167 -18.64 2.88 -20.15
CA CYS A 167 -17.49 2.56 -19.31
C CYS A 167 -17.89 1.68 -18.12
N ILE A 168 -17.02 0.74 -17.76
CA ILE A 168 -17.10 0.02 -16.49
C ILE A 168 -16.59 0.97 -15.40
N ILE A 169 -17.39 1.30 -14.40
CA ILE A 169 -17.03 2.24 -13.35
C ILE A 169 -16.96 1.57 -11.97
N GLY A 170 -16.01 2.00 -11.15
CA GLY A 170 -15.97 1.56 -9.77
C GLY A 170 -15.02 2.37 -8.92
N SER A 171 -15.01 2.12 -7.62
CA SER A 171 -14.11 2.80 -6.69
C SER A 171 -13.08 1.86 -6.08
N ALA A 172 -11.85 2.37 -5.98
CA ALA A 172 -10.76 1.80 -5.20
C ALA A 172 -10.26 2.88 -4.24
N SER A 173 -10.75 2.85 -3.00
CA SER A 173 -10.51 3.92 -2.03
C SER A 173 -10.13 3.37 -0.65
N ASP A 174 -9.44 4.17 0.15
CA ASP A 174 -9.09 3.80 1.54
C ASP A 174 -10.29 3.90 2.48
N ARG A 175 -11.39 4.49 2.02
CA ARG A 175 -12.68 4.45 2.70
C ARG A 175 -13.15 3.00 2.86
N ALA A 176 -13.71 2.66 4.02
CA ALA A 176 -14.33 1.35 4.23
C ALA A 176 -15.40 1.05 3.18
N ILE A 177 -15.48 -0.20 2.70
CA ILE A 177 -16.46 -0.67 1.70
C ILE A 177 -17.90 -0.22 2.01
N THR A 178 -18.33 -0.27 3.27
CA THR A 178 -19.67 0.17 3.67
C THR A 178 -19.90 1.66 3.46
N SER A 179 -18.86 2.49 3.68
CA SER A 179 -18.88 3.93 3.42
C SER A 179 -18.94 4.22 1.92
N GLN A 180 -18.14 3.51 1.13
CA GLN A 180 -18.17 3.61 -0.33
C GLN A 180 -19.54 3.22 -0.90
N ASN A 181 -20.10 2.07 -0.48
CA ASN A 181 -21.43 1.62 -0.91
C ASN A 181 -22.52 2.62 -0.55
N LEU A 182 -22.51 3.16 0.67
CA LEU A 182 -23.48 4.17 1.11
C LEU A 182 -23.35 5.47 0.30
N MET A 183 -22.13 5.85 -0.08
CA MET A 183 -21.90 7.00 -0.96
C MET A 183 -22.53 6.76 -2.33
N TRP A 184 -22.25 5.62 -2.96
CA TRP A 184 -22.79 5.26 -4.27
C TRP A 184 -24.33 5.15 -4.25
N GLU A 185 -24.90 4.51 -3.22
CA GLU A 185 -26.34 4.42 -3.01
C GLU A 185 -27.01 5.81 -2.91
N LYS A 186 -26.41 6.73 -2.13
CA LYS A 186 -26.91 8.11 -2.03
C LYS A 186 -26.84 8.90 -3.33
N LEU A 187 -25.91 8.56 -4.21
CA LEU A 187 -25.74 9.19 -5.52
C LEU A 187 -26.60 8.54 -6.62
N GLU A 188 -27.31 7.45 -6.28
CA GLU A 188 -28.09 6.63 -7.21
C GLU A 188 -27.25 6.14 -8.39
N ILE A 189 -26.01 5.75 -8.10
CA ILE A 189 -25.08 5.16 -9.06
C ILE A 189 -24.75 3.75 -8.57
N GLU A 190 -24.95 2.76 -9.43
CA GLU A 190 -24.55 1.37 -9.19
C GLU A 190 -23.20 1.15 -9.89
N PRO A 191 -22.07 1.14 -9.16
CA PRO A 191 -20.77 0.80 -9.73
C PRO A 191 -20.63 -0.71 -9.94
N GLU A 192 -19.85 -1.11 -10.94
CA GLU A 192 -19.55 -2.52 -11.21
C GLU A 192 -18.63 -3.14 -10.15
N PHE A 193 -17.81 -2.32 -9.48
CA PHE A 193 -16.98 -2.74 -8.36
C PHE A 193 -16.77 -1.65 -7.30
N VAL A 194 -16.55 -2.10 -6.07
CA VAL A 194 -16.15 -1.29 -4.92
C VAL A 194 -15.10 -2.09 -4.17
N CYS A 195 -13.91 -1.52 -3.99
CA CYS A 195 -12.83 -2.15 -3.26
C CYS A 195 -12.06 -1.16 -2.39
N ASN A 196 -11.35 -1.70 -1.40
CA ASN A 196 -10.35 -0.92 -0.68
C ASN A 196 -9.05 -0.92 -1.47
N LYS A 197 -8.23 0.15 -1.38
CA LYS A 197 -6.86 0.08 -1.92
C LYS A 197 -6.01 -0.87 -1.08
N HIS A 198 -6.18 -0.84 0.25
CA HIS A 198 -5.55 -1.77 1.20
C HIS A 198 -6.45 -2.10 2.41
N LEU A 199 -6.15 -3.20 3.13
CA LEU A 199 -7.01 -3.75 4.19
C LEU A 199 -6.41 -3.67 5.62
N LEU A 200 -5.21 -3.09 5.79
CA LEU A 200 -4.59 -2.91 7.12
C LEU A 200 -5.42 -2.00 8.05
N THR A 201 -6.13 -1.01 7.51
CA THR A 201 -7.02 -0.13 8.29
C THR A 201 -8.15 -0.94 8.94
N ASP A 202 -8.72 -1.91 8.23
CA ASP A 202 -9.75 -2.80 8.77
C ASP A 202 -9.21 -3.72 9.86
N VAL A 203 -7.96 -4.19 9.71
CA VAL A 203 -7.25 -4.94 10.77
C VAL A 203 -7.12 -4.09 12.03
N LYS A 204 -6.69 -2.82 11.92
CA LYS A 204 -6.56 -1.92 13.08
C LYS A 204 -7.89 -1.65 13.78
N GLN A 205 -8.99 -1.54 13.02
CA GLN A 205 -10.32 -1.37 13.59
C GLN A 205 -10.80 -2.62 14.34
N LYS A 206 -10.58 -3.80 13.75
CA LYS A 206 -11.02 -5.10 14.28
C LYS A 206 -10.23 -5.56 15.49
N PHE A 207 -8.92 -5.37 15.49
CA PHE A 207 -8.03 -5.85 16.55
C PHE A 207 -7.54 -4.68 17.40
N LYS A 208 -7.84 -4.70 18.70
CA LYS A 208 -7.30 -3.74 19.67
C LYS A 208 -5.94 -4.20 20.19
N ALA A 209 -4.90 -3.42 19.90
CA ALA A 209 -3.54 -3.60 20.37
C ALA A 209 -2.95 -2.26 20.85
N ASP A 210 -1.89 -2.33 21.66
CA ASP A 210 -1.15 -1.15 22.13
C ASP A 210 -0.13 -0.69 21.07
N TYR A 211 0.40 -1.64 20.28
CA TYR A 211 1.33 -1.40 19.17
C TYR A 211 0.89 -2.18 17.94
N TYR A 212 1.01 -1.54 16.77
CA TYR A 212 0.67 -2.10 15.47
C TYR A 212 1.92 -2.02 14.60
N LEU A 213 2.52 -3.17 14.28
CA LEU A 213 3.73 -3.28 13.47
C LEU A 213 3.40 -3.98 12.16
N HIS A 214 3.73 -3.38 11.02
CA HIS A 214 3.70 -4.05 9.73
C HIS A 214 5.13 -4.24 9.21
N MET A 215 5.40 -5.41 8.64
CA MET A 215 6.71 -5.81 8.18
C MET A 215 6.67 -6.09 6.69
N GLY A 216 7.66 -5.57 5.97
CA GLY A 216 7.73 -5.70 4.53
C GLY A 216 9.14 -5.51 4.00
N ASP A 217 9.32 -5.83 2.72
CA ASP A 217 10.59 -5.71 1.99
C ASP A 217 10.62 -4.54 1.00
N ARG A 218 9.48 -3.86 0.80
CA ARG A 218 9.34 -2.76 -0.15
C ARG A 218 8.92 -1.47 0.53
N GLU A 219 9.30 -0.35 -0.08
CA GLU A 219 8.82 0.99 0.34
C GLU A 219 7.28 1.08 0.27
N LEU A 220 6.67 0.32 -0.62
CA LEU A 220 5.23 0.15 -0.72
C LEU A 220 4.61 -0.34 0.60
N ASP A 221 5.22 -1.37 1.22
CA ASP A 221 4.75 -1.92 2.49
C ASP A 221 4.84 -0.88 3.60
N ARG A 222 5.90 -0.07 3.56
CA ARG A 222 6.10 1.05 4.46
C ARG A 222 5.01 2.10 4.32
N GLN A 223 4.69 2.48 3.09
CA GLN A 223 3.63 3.45 2.81
C GLN A 223 2.28 2.91 3.32
N TYR A 224 1.94 1.66 3.00
CA TYR A 224 0.72 1.01 3.49
C TYR A 224 0.61 0.96 5.01
N ALA A 225 1.70 0.59 5.67
CA ALA A 225 1.75 0.56 7.12
C ALA A 225 1.43 1.93 7.70
N LEU A 226 2.14 2.96 7.23
CA LEU A 226 2.04 4.31 7.78
C LEU A 226 0.66 4.94 7.53
N GLU A 227 0.05 4.71 6.37
CA GLU A 227 -1.31 5.18 6.09
C GLU A 227 -2.37 4.48 6.95
N ALA A 228 -2.19 3.19 7.21
CA ALA A 228 -3.02 2.47 8.17
C ALA A 228 -2.66 2.79 9.64
N GLU A 229 -1.74 3.73 9.87
CA GLU A 229 -1.19 4.13 11.17
C GLU A 229 -0.56 2.96 11.96
N PHE A 230 0.12 2.06 11.27
CA PHE A 230 1.04 1.08 11.83
C PHE A 230 2.45 1.69 11.85
N ASP A 231 3.28 1.28 12.81
CA ASP A 231 4.72 1.42 12.66
C ASP A 231 5.22 0.41 11.63
N PHE A 232 6.21 0.79 10.84
CA PHE A 232 6.79 -0.07 9.82
C PHE A 232 8.14 -0.64 10.28
N MET A 233 8.44 -1.86 9.84
CA MET A 233 9.69 -2.55 10.09
C MET A 233 10.17 -3.24 8.83
N TRP A 234 11.42 -3.00 8.43
CA TRP A 234 12.00 -3.74 7.33
C TRP A 234 12.16 -5.22 7.71
N GLN A 235 12.06 -6.12 6.75
CA GLN A 235 12.24 -7.55 6.91
C GLN A 235 13.51 -7.93 7.70
N ASP A 236 14.60 -7.18 7.50
CA ASP A 236 15.89 -7.39 8.19
C ASP A 236 15.80 -7.03 9.67
N GLU A 237 15.09 -5.95 9.99
CA GLU A 237 14.84 -5.48 11.35
C GLU A 237 13.89 -6.45 12.05
N ALA A 238 12.87 -6.93 11.35
CA ALA A 238 11.92 -7.91 11.85
C ALA A 238 12.59 -9.24 12.20
N ALA A 239 13.61 -9.65 11.45
CA ALA A 239 14.39 -10.85 11.73
C ALA A 239 15.16 -10.78 13.07
N THR A 240 15.27 -9.61 13.70
CA THR A 240 15.83 -9.45 15.06
C THR A 240 14.81 -9.62 16.19
N GLU A 241 13.53 -9.82 15.85
CA GLU A 241 12.41 -10.01 16.80
C GLU A 241 12.29 -8.92 17.89
N PRO A 242 12.35 -7.62 17.55
CA PRO A 242 12.41 -6.53 18.54
C PRO A 242 11.17 -6.46 19.44
N TRP A 243 10.03 -7.00 18.99
CA TRP A 243 8.81 -7.11 19.81
C TRP A 243 9.02 -7.96 21.08
N ILE A 244 9.99 -8.87 21.10
CA ILE A 244 10.33 -9.64 22.31
C ILE A 244 10.83 -8.71 23.41
N ALA A 245 11.71 -7.77 23.08
CA ALA A 245 12.24 -6.79 24.02
C ALA A 245 11.13 -5.82 24.46
N MET A 246 10.29 -5.37 23.52
CA MET A 246 9.12 -4.55 23.81
C MET A 246 8.22 -5.25 24.85
N LEU A 247 7.87 -6.52 24.64
CA LEU A 247 7.02 -7.31 25.55
C LEU A 247 7.58 -7.46 26.96
N LYS A 248 8.91 -7.51 27.10
CA LYS A 248 9.58 -7.64 28.40
C LYS A 248 9.71 -6.30 29.15
N GLY A 249 9.39 -5.18 28.51
CA GLY A 249 9.58 -3.85 29.09
C GLY A 249 11.05 -3.45 29.24
N GLU A 250 11.95 -4.15 28.52
CA GLU A 250 13.37 -3.84 28.46
C GLU A 250 13.59 -2.74 27.39
N THR A 251 13.08 -1.54 27.68
CA THR A 251 13.51 -0.32 26.99
C THR A 251 14.74 0.18 27.72
N ASP A 252 15.88 0.25 27.03
CA ASP A 252 17.16 0.66 27.60
C ASP A 252 17.02 1.99 28.36
N SER A 253 17.24 1.96 29.67
CA SER A 253 17.11 3.12 30.55
C SER A 253 18.32 4.04 30.40
N SER A 254 18.20 5.06 29.55
CA SER A 254 19.11 6.21 29.60
C SER A 254 18.36 7.55 29.53
N ASP A 255 17.47 7.74 30.51
CA ASP A 255 16.97 9.07 30.85
C ASP A 255 18.11 9.97 31.36
N LYS A 256 18.48 11.02 30.61
CA LYS A 256 18.61 12.41 31.08
C LYS A 256 18.59 13.41 29.90
N VAL A 257 17.58 14.30 29.85
CA VAL A 257 17.67 15.78 29.92
C VAL A 257 16.41 16.46 29.33
N SER A 258 15.60 17.03 30.26
CA SER A 258 14.72 18.22 30.24
C SER A 258 13.82 18.62 29.06
N ASP A 259 12.51 18.61 29.33
CA ASP A 259 11.46 19.63 29.12
C ASP A 259 11.53 20.54 27.87
N ALA A 260 10.60 20.35 26.90
CA ALA A 260 9.34 21.13 26.82
C ALA A 260 8.49 20.82 25.55
N VAL A 261 7.16 20.75 25.78
CA VAL A 261 6.00 20.93 24.85
C VAL A 261 5.54 19.75 23.96
N SER A 262 4.67 18.91 24.55
CA SER A 262 3.28 18.62 24.10
C SER A 262 2.98 18.51 22.58
N SER A 263 3.11 17.31 22.03
CA SER A 263 2.05 16.61 21.27
C SER A 263 2.36 15.11 21.26
N GLY A 264 1.40 14.31 21.71
CA GLY A 264 1.57 12.92 22.09
C GLY A 264 1.65 11.97 20.90
N ALA A 265 2.87 11.70 20.46
CA ALA A 265 3.31 10.39 20.03
C ALA A 265 4.74 10.28 20.56
N SER A 266 4.97 9.42 21.55
CA SER A 266 6.32 9.10 21.99
C SER A 266 7.05 8.48 20.81
N ARG A 267 7.81 9.33 20.12
CA ARG A 267 8.84 9.02 19.13
C ARG A 267 9.84 8.09 19.81
N LEU A 268 9.50 6.80 19.91
CA LEU A 268 10.40 5.76 20.35
C LEU A 268 11.44 5.63 19.24
N VAL A 269 12.61 6.14 19.58
CA VAL A 269 13.75 6.32 18.71
C VAL A 269 14.30 4.91 18.38
N ILE A 270 13.89 4.33 17.23
CA ILE A 270 14.62 3.25 16.54
C ILE A 270 15.90 3.83 15.89
N GLN A 271 16.56 4.81 16.52
CA GLN A 271 17.90 5.26 16.11
C GLN A 271 19.00 4.59 16.95
N ASP A 272 18.67 3.92 18.05
CA ASP A 272 19.69 3.34 18.94
C ASP A 272 20.18 1.95 18.53
N LEU A 273 19.59 1.35 17.48
CA LEU A 273 20.11 0.14 16.82
C LEU A 273 21.01 0.43 15.62
N PHE A 274 20.95 1.65 15.06
CA PHE A 274 21.83 2.06 13.96
C PHE A 274 23.04 2.77 14.54
N LYS A 275 24.20 2.11 14.53
CA LYS A 275 25.47 2.70 14.94
C LYS A 275 26.30 2.99 13.69
N PRO A 276 26.49 4.27 13.31
CA PRO A 276 27.31 4.64 12.16
C PRO A 276 28.70 4.01 12.20
N GLU A 277 29.26 3.85 13.39
CA GLU A 277 30.56 3.21 13.64
C GLU A 277 30.62 1.72 13.27
N ASP A 278 29.47 1.03 13.16
CA ASP A 278 29.41 -0.38 12.74
C ASP A 278 29.39 -0.53 11.20
N CYS A 279 29.31 0.58 10.44
CA CYS A 279 29.29 0.55 8.99
C CYS A 279 30.61 -0.01 8.41
N HIS A 280 30.50 -1.06 7.62
CA HIS A 280 31.64 -1.66 6.93
C HIS A 280 31.30 -2.04 5.49
N VAL A 281 32.13 -1.62 4.53
CA VAL A 281 32.06 -2.01 3.11
C VAL A 281 33.20 -2.97 2.77
N THR A 282 33.05 -3.81 1.75
CA THR A 282 34.14 -4.71 1.33
C THR A 282 34.89 -4.13 0.13
N GLU A 283 36.12 -4.59 -0.10
CA GLU A 283 36.88 -4.21 -1.32
C GLU A 283 36.16 -4.59 -2.62
N LYS A 284 35.25 -5.58 -2.57
CA LYS A 284 34.48 -6.05 -3.73
C LYS A 284 33.20 -5.26 -3.98
N ASP A 285 32.64 -4.63 -2.95
CA ASP A 285 31.43 -3.84 -3.06
C ASP A 285 31.49 -2.66 -2.09
N THR A 286 31.99 -1.54 -2.61
CA THR A 286 32.14 -0.29 -1.87
C THR A 286 30.84 0.49 -1.72
N LYS A 287 29.77 0.04 -2.39
CA LYS A 287 28.46 0.70 -2.36
C LYS A 287 27.49 0.02 -1.39
N TRP A 288 27.88 -1.10 -0.79
CA TRP A 288 27.04 -1.91 0.08
C TRP A 288 27.63 -2.05 1.49
N CYS A 289 26.83 -1.68 2.49
CA CYS A 289 27.18 -1.86 3.89
C CYS A 289 26.87 -3.30 4.30
N VAL A 290 27.91 -4.09 4.61
CA VAL A 290 27.73 -5.49 5.04
C VAL A 290 27.14 -5.59 6.43
N ALA A 291 27.47 -4.65 7.33
CA ALA A 291 26.94 -4.67 8.69
C ALA A 291 25.44 -4.38 8.75
N HIS A 292 24.95 -3.54 7.85
CA HIS A 292 23.55 -3.08 7.85
C HIS A 292 22.75 -3.54 6.62
N HIS A 293 23.34 -4.42 5.79
CA HIS A 293 22.72 -5.03 4.60
C HIS A 293 21.93 -4.05 3.70
N LYS A 294 22.49 -2.86 3.48
CA LYS A 294 21.87 -1.81 2.66
C LYS A 294 22.91 -0.99 1.91
N PRO A 295 22.53 -0.17 0.91
CA PRO A 295 23.46 0.73 0.26
C PRO A 295 24.15 1.68 1.24
N ILE A 296 25.45 1.90 1.08
CA ILE A 296 26.26 2.70 2.01
C ILE A 296 25.78 4.16 2.10
N TRP A 297 25.20 4.71 1.02
CA TRP A 297 24.66 6.06 0.99
C TRP A 297 23.42 6.22 1.89
N GLU A 298 22.64 5.14 2.10
CA GLU A 298 21.53 5.14 3.05
C GLU A 298 22.09 5.21 4.48
N CYS A 299 23.10 4.39 4.79
CA CYS A 299 23.80 4.44 6.07
C CYS A 299 24.38 5.84 6.37
N GLU A 300 24.99 6.49 5.37
CA GLU A 300 25.52 7.86 5.49
C GLU A 300 24.41 8.90 5.71
N SER A 301 23.23 8.70 5.13
CA SER A 301 22.06 9.58 5.32
C SER A 301 21.51 9.47 6.75
N TYR A 302 21.45 8.24 7.28
CA TYR A 302 21.09 7.97 8.68
C TYR A 302 22.09 8.60 9.65
N ALA A 303 23.41 8.45 9.41
CA ALA A 303 24.47 9.01 10.25
C ALA A 303 24.45 10.55 10.30
N ASN A 304 24.10 11.20 9.18
CA ASN A 304 24.10 12.65 9.08
C ASN A 304 22.78 13.31 9.54
N LYS A 305 21.76 12.54 9.97
CA LYS A 305 20.38 13.02 10.24
C LYS A 305 19.78 13.82 9.08
N VAL A 306 20.30 13.63 7.87
CA VAL A 306 19.78 14.26 6.65
C VAL A 306 18.71 13.33 6.13
N TYR A 307 17.48 13.52 6.62
CA TYR A 307 16.31 12.94 5.98
C TYR A 307 16.16 13.62 4.62
N TYR A 308 16.54 12.92 3.54
CA TYR A 308 16.18 13.33 2.19
C TYR A 308 14.67 13.17 2.04
N SER A 309 13.96 14.26 2.32
CA SER A 309 12.67 14.51 1.67
C SER A 309 13.00 14.88 0.23
N PRO A 310 12.45 14.24 -0.80
CA PRO A 310 12.66 14.67 -2.18
C PRO A 310 12.10 16.10 -2.28
N ARG A 311 12.99 17.09 -2.23
CA ARG A 311 12.64 18.44 -2.67
C ARG A 311 12.48 18.36 -4.17
N LYS A 312 11.38 18.95 -4.66
CA LYS A 312 11.23 19.34 -6.06
C LYS A 312 12.53 19.96 -6.54
N ASP A 313 13.12 19.40 -7.58
CA ASP A 313 14.11 20.10 -8.38
C ASP A 313 13.37 21.23 -9.11
N GLU A 314 13.27 22.38 -8.44
CA GLU A 314 13.26 23.66 -9.14
C GLU A 314 14.68 23.87 -9.68
N ASP A 315 14.92 23.42 -10.92
CA ASP A 315 15.65 24.15 -11.95
C ASP A 315 15.87 23.25 -13.17
N GLY A 316 15.36 23.71 -14.31
CA GLY A 316 15.65 23.10 -15.61
C GLY A 316 17.12 23.27 -16.04
N LEU A 317 17.45 22.58 -17.13
CA LEU A 317 18.76 22.45 -17.82
C LEU A 317 19.56 21.26 -17.26
N SER A 318 19.90 20.21 -18.01
CA SER A 318 20.10 20.01 -19.45
C SER A 318 19.70 18.61 -19.90
#